data_AF-A0A7J7FYR8-F1
#
_entry.id   AF-A0A7J7FYR8-F1
#
_cell.length_a   1.000
_cell.length_b   1.000
_cell.length_c   1.000
_cell.angle_alpha   90.00
_cell.angle_beta   90.00
_cell.angle_gamma   90.00
#
_symmetry.space_group_name_H-M   'P 1'
#
loop_
_entity.id
_entity.type
_entity.pdbx_description
1 polymer ?
#
loop_
_entity_poly.entity_id
_entity_poly.type
_entity_poly.pdbx_seq_one_letter_code
_entity_poly.pdbx_strand_id
1 'polypeptide(L)'
;MAQVVISSFTKNFITISNTSNFQLEGALPLTLENLTQLVEFYISGTQISGPIPSDIGQLTSLIFLDLHSNLLNISIPSEIGNLKNLVVMDMSSNNSSGPIPP
;
A
#
# COMPACT_ATOMS: atom_id res chain seq x y z
N MET A 1 1.56 10.87 -20.42
CA MET A 1 1.97 9.71 -19.60
C MET A 1 2.52 10.30 -18.31
N ALA A 2 1.71 10.41 -17.27
CA ALA A 2 2.11 11.09 -16.04
C ALA A 2 3.06 10.18 -15.24
N GLN A 3 4.24 10.70 -14.90
CA GLN A 3 5.20 9.99 -14.06
C GLN A 3 4.71 9.97 -12.62
N VAL A 4 4.63 8.77 -12.05
CA VAL A 4 4.55 8.57 -10.60
C VAL A 4 5.82 9.19 -10.01
N VAL A 5 5.69 10.22 -9.16
CA VAL A 5 6.83 10.68 -8.35
C VAL A 5 7.01 9.69 -7.22
N ILE A 6 7.77 8.62 -7.48
CA ILE A 6 8.24 7.73 -6.43
C ILE A 6 9.37 8.47 -5.72
N SER A 7 9.05 9.18 -4.63
CA SER A 7 10.07 9.69 -3.73
C SER A 7 10.54 8.55 -2.83
N SER A 8 11.69 7.97 -3.17
CA SER A 8 12.43 7.07 -2.28
C SER A 8 13.55 7.88 -1.64
N PHE A 9 13.50 8.05 -0.32
CA PHE A 9 14.59 8.69 0.43
C PHE A 9 15.72 7.70 0.73
N THR A 10 15.40 6.40 0.84
CA THR A 10 16.34 5.26 0.83
C THR A 10 15.61 3.99 0.35
N LYS A 11 16.33 2.88 0.07
CA LYS A 11 15.74 1.58 -0.37
C LYS A 11 14.67 1.00 0.57
N ASN A 12 14.55 1.52 1.79
CA ASN A 12 13.68 0.97 2.84
C ASN A 12 12.40 1.81 3.04
N PHE A 13 12.24 2.91 2.31
CA PHE A 13 11.11 3.83 2.49
C PHE A 13 10.56 4.22 1.12
N ILE A 14 9.27 3.97 0.91
CA ILE A 14 8.55 4.39 -0.27
C ILE A 14 7.36 5.23 0.17
N THR A 15 7.32 6.46 -0.34
CA THR A 15 6.18 7.35 -0.18
C THR A 15 5.62 7.69 -1.56
N ILE A 16 4.33 7.42 -1.74
CA ILE A 16 3.54 7.86 -2.89
C ILE A 16 2.44 8.76 -2.33
N SER A 17 2.67 10.07 -2.36
CA SER A 17 1.71 11.07 -1.93
C SER A 17 1.34 11.97 -3.09
N ASN A 18 0.06 12.21 -3.30
CA ASN A 18 -0.40 13.10 -4.35
C ASN A 18 -0.23 14.57 -3.95
N THR A 19 0.74 15.30 -4.52
CA THR A 19 0.98 16.73 -4.23
C THR A 19 0.35 17.68 -5.27
N SER A 20 -0.37 17.14 -6.24
CA SER A 20 -0.99 17.88 -7.35
C SER A 20 -2.29 17.18 -7.72
N ASN A 21 -3.39 17.89 -8.00
CA ASN A 21 -4.73 17.35 -8.32
C ASN A 21 -4.79 16.36 -9.53
N PHE A 22 -4.02 15.27 -9.53
CA PHE A 22 -3.97 14.25 -10.56
C PHE A 22 -4.38 12.91 -9.96
N GLN A 23 -5.36 12.27 -10.57
CA GLN A 23 -5.91 11.01 -10.09
C GLN A 23 -4.96 9.87 -10.51
N LEU A 24 -4.46 9.08 -9.56
CA LEU A 24 -3.82 7.81 -9.89
C LEU A 24 -4.93 6.77 -10.04
N GLU A 25 -5.63 6.80 -11.18
CA GLU A 25 -6.64 5.80 -11.50
C GLU A 25 -5.95 4.48 -11.87
N GLY A 26 -6.15 3.44 -11.06
CA GLY A 26 -5.64 2.09 -11.31
C GLY A 26 -5.52 1.25 -10.03
N ALA A 27 -5.38 -0.07 -10.22
CA ALA A 27 -4.93 -0.99 -9.17
C ALA A 27 -3.46 -0.77 -8.88
N LEU A 28 -3.02 -1.05 -7.64
CA LEU A 28 -1.60 -1.18 -7.28
C LEU A 28 -0.91 -2.13 -8.28
N PRO A 29 -0.18 -1.64 -9.31
CA PRO A 29 0.41 -2.49 -10.34
C PRO A 29 1.86 -2.85 -9.98
N LEU A 30 2.21 -2.70 -8.70
CA LEU A 30 3.55 -2.92 -8.19
C LEU A 30 3.74 -4.42 -7.98
N THR A 31 4.69 -5.01 -8.68
CA THR A 31 5.33 -6.25 -8.23
C THR A 31 6.12 -5.94 -6.97
N LEU A 32 5.44 -6.08 -5.82
CA LEU A 32 5.99 -5.87 -4.48
C LEU A 32 7.05 -6.93 -4.11
N GLU A 33 7.15 -8.01 -4.89
CA GLU A 33 8.07 -9.13 -4.70
C GLU A 33 9.54 -8.71 -4.50
N ASN A 34 9.98 -7.61 -5.13
CA ASN A 34 11.37 -7.14 -5.03
C ASN A 34 11.62 -6.15 -3.88
N LEU A 35 10.58 -5.77 -3.14
CA LEU A 35 10.65 -4.75 -2.08
C LEU A 35 10.75 -5.38 -0.68
N THR A 36 11.33 -6.59 -0.57
CA THR A 36 11.41 -7.33 0.71
C THR A 36 12.15 -6.62 1.84
N GLN A 37 12.97 -5.60 1.52
CA GLN A 37 13.69 -4.75 2.47
C GLN A 37 12.91 -3.47 2.85
N LEU A 38 11.71 -3.27 2.30
CA LEU A 38 10.88 -2.11 2.61
C LEU A 38 10.44 -2.17 4.08
N VAL A 39 10.66 -1.07 4.80
CA VAL A 39 10.33 -0.91 6.21
C VAL A 39 9.07 -0.04 6.35
N GLU A 40 8.93 0.99 5.52
CA GLU A 40 7.77 1.86 5.55
C GLU A 40 7.19 2.07 4.15
N PHE A 41 5.87 1.89 4.04
CA PHE A 41 5.13 2.04 2.82
C PHE A 41 3.94 2.97 3.02
N TYR A 42 4.01 4.16 2.43
CA TYR A 42 2.95 5.17 2.52
C TYR A 42 2.34 5.42 1.14
N ILE A 43 1.03 5.25 1.04
CA ILE A 43 0.24 5.66 -0.10
C ILE A 43 -1.06 6.30 0.37
N SER A 44 -1.16 7.62 0.30
CA SER A 44 -2.30 8.34 0.84
C SER A 44 -2.84 9.40 -0.09
N GLY A 45 -4.18 9.52 -0.20
CA GLY A 45 -4.81 10.58 -0.98
C GLY A 45 -4.63 10.44 -2.49
N THR A 46 -4.41 9.22 -2.98
CA THR A 46 -4.06 8.95 -4.39
C THR A 46 -5.21 8.44 -5.24
N GLN A 47 -6.38 8.16 -4.66
CA GLN A 47 -7.53 7.56 -5.36
C GLN A 47 -7.24 6.18 -5.99
N ILE A 48 -6.21 5.48 -5.51
CA ILE A 48 -5.94 4.09 -5.91
C ILE A 48 -7.18 3.24 -5.60
N SER A 49 -7.55 2.39 -6.54
CA SER A 49 -8.75 1.53 -6.45
C SER A 49 -8.39 0.07 -6.75
N GLY A 50 -9.34 -0.86 -6.63
CA GLY A 50 -9.07 -2.29 -6.82
C GLY A 50 -8.48 -2.97 -5.59
N PRO A 51 -8.11 -4.28 -5.68
CA PRO A 51 -7.64 -5.08 -4.55
C PRO A 51 -6.17 -4.80 -4.16
N ILE A 52 -5.83 -5.06 -2.90
CA ILE A 52 -4.45 -5.16 -2.42
C ILE A 52 -3.91 -6.49 -2.97
N PRO A 53 -2.79 -6.50 -3.70
CA PRO A 53 -2.22 -7.74 -4.23
C PRO A 53 -1.71 -8.63 -3.08
N SER A 54 -1.88 -9.96 -3.22
CA SER A 54 -1.38 -10.96 -2.25
C SER A 54 0.12 -10.85 -1.98
N ASP A 55 0.88 -10.35 -2.95
CA ASP A 55 2.32 -10.14 -2.86
C ASP A 55 2.72 -9.13 -1.79
N ILE A 56 1.77 -8.37 -1.22
CA ILE A 56 1.99 -7.56 -0.02
C ILE A 56 2.60 -8.40 1.11
N GLY A 57 2.24 -9.69 1.22
CA GLY A 57 2.77 -10.60 2.23
C GLY A 57 4.27 -10.89 2.11
N GLN A 58 4.91 -10.52 1.00
CA GLN A 58 6.36 -10.66 0.81
C GLN A 58 7.16 -9.53 1.44
N LEU A 59 6.52 -8.42 1.84
CA LEU A 59 7.16 -7.29 2.49
C LEU A 59 7.44 -7.57 3.98
N THR A 60 8.11 -8.69 4.27
CA THR A 60 8.31 -9.19 5.63
C THR A 60 9.12 -8.25 6.54
N SER A 61 9.86 -7.29 5.98
CA SER A 61 10.56 -6.25 6.75
C SER A 61 9.68 -5.04 7.11
N LEU A 62 8.43 -5.00 6.64
CA LEU A 62 7.56 -3.84 6.78
C LEU A 62 7.11 -3.66 8.24
N ILE A 63 7.27 -2.44 8.73
CA ILE A 63 6.89 -1.99 10.07
C ILE A 63 5.69 -1.05 10.00
N PHE A 64 5.62 -0.21 8.96
CA PHE A 64 4.56 0.77 8.75
C PHE A 64 3.93 0.60 7.37
N LEU A 65 2.62 0.35 7.34
CA LEU A 65 1.79 0.34 6.15
C LEU A 65 0.68 1.37 6.28
N ASP A 66 0.71 2.40 5.45
CA ASP A 66 -0.33 3.42 5.41
C ASP A 66 -0.92 3.49 3.99
N LEU A 67 -2.19 3.14 3.88
CA LEU A 67 -2.99 3.16 2.66
C LEU A 67 -4.22 4.08 2.79
N HIS A 68 -4.23 5.00 3.76
CA HIS A 68 -5.42 5.78 4.10
C HIS A 68 -5.87 6.71 2.96
N SER A 69 -7.16 7.06 2.94
CA SER A 69 -7.74 8.02 1.99
C SER A 69 -7.51 7.64 0.51
N ASN A 70 -7.80 6.38 0.16
CA ASN A 70 -7.85 5.91 -1.23
C ASN A 70 -9.25 5.36 -1.56
N LEU A 71 -9.40 4.78 -2.75
CA LEU A 71 -10.64 4.16 -3.24
C LEU A 71 -10.54 2.63 -3.21
N LEU A 72 -9.76 2.08 -2.28
CA LEU A 72 -9.57 0.64 -2.14
C LEU A 72 -10.91 0.02 -1.73
N ASN A 73 -11.48 -0.80 -2.62
CA ASN A 73 -12.76 -1.47 -2.45
C ASN A 73 -12.49 -2.95 -2.10
N ILE A 74 -12.28 -3.28 -0.82
CA ILE A 74 -11.46 -4.45 -0.44
C ILE A 74 -11.96 -5.29 0.73
N SER A 75 -11.89 -6.62 0.53
CA SER A 75 -11.54 -7.65 1.52
C SER A 75 -10.01 -7.80 1.63
N ILE A 76 -9.44 -7.60 2.82
CA ILE A 76 -7.98 -7.62 3.03
C ILE A 76 -7.44 -9.04 2.69
N PRO A 77 -6.32 -9.19 1.96
CA PRO A 77 -5.77 -10.51 1.65
C PRO A 77 -5.23 -11.21 2.92
N SER A 78 -5.40 -12.52 3.03
CA SER A 78 -4.89 -13.30 4.18
C SER A 78 -3.38 -13.26 4.32
N GLU A 79 -2.66 -13.02 3.23
CA GLU A 79 -1.22 -12.88 3.13
C GLU A 79 -0.70 -11.70 3.95
N ILE A 80 -1.57 -10.76 4.35
CA ILE A 80 -1.22 -9.71 5.30
C ILE A 80 -0.71 -10.28 6.64
N GLY A 81 -1.17 -11.47 7.02
CA GLY A 81 -0.70 -12.20 8.18
C GLY A 81 0.78 -12.60 8.11
N ASN A 82 1.43 -12.51 6.93
CA ASN A 82 2.86 -12.75 6.77
C ASN A 82 3.73 -11.57 7.20
N LEU A 83 3.15 -10.38 7.39
CA LEU A 83 3.85 -9.16 7.80
C LEU A 83 4.18 -9.18 9.30
N LYS A 84 5.06 -10.10 9.72
CA LYS A 84 5.35 -10.36 11.15
C LYS A 84 6.00 -9.19 11.89
N ASN A 85 6.61 -8.26 11.18
CA ASN A 85 7.22 -7.06 11.75
C ASN A 85 6.30 -5.84 11.75
N LEU A 86 5.07 -5.97 11.22
CA LEU A 86 4.16 -4.84 11.08
C LEU A 86 3.67 -4.37 12.44
N VAL A 87 3.88 -3.09 12.73
CA VAL A 87 3.46 -2.43 13.97
C VAL A 87 2.27 -1.52 13.72
N VAL A 88 2.24 -0.85 12.58
CA VAL A 88 1.17 0.09 12.22
C VAL A 88 0.61 -0.26 10.84
N MET A 89 -0.71 -0.40 10.81
CA MET A 89 -1.49 -0.51 9.58
C MET A 89 -2.62 0.51 9.62
N ASP A 90 -2.61 1.48 8.72
CA ASP A 90 -3.73 2.38 8.48
C ASP A 90 -4.33 2.10 7.10
N MET A 91 -5.60 1.73 7.08
CA MET A 91 -6.39 1.56 5.85
C MET A 91 -7.70 2.35 5.93
N SER A 92 -7.78 3.32 6.84
CA SER A 92 -8.95 4.15 7.06
C SER A 92 -9.30 5.00 5.83
N SER A 93 -10.54 5.50 5.78
CA SER A 93 -11.00 6.35 4.67
C SER A 93 -10.87 5.68 3.28
N ASN A 94 -11.02 4.36 3.25
CA ASN A 94 -11.20 3.55 2.04
C ASN A 94 -12.62 2.96 2.03
N ASN A 95 -13.03 2.36 0.91
CA ASN A 95 -14.31 1.67 0.79
C ASN A 95 -14.18 0.17 1.17
N SER A 96 -13.44 -0.13 2.24
CA SER A 96 -13.18 -1.51 2.66
C SER A 96 -14.45 -2.19 3.17
N SER A 97 -14.69 -3.42 2.71
CA SER A 97 -15.85 -4.23 3.09
C SER A 97 -15.43 -5.70 3.15
N GLY A 98 -15.80 -6.41 4.22
CA GLY A 98 -15.46 -7.82 4.41
C GLY A 98 -14.79 -8.10 5.75
N PRO A 99 -14.53 -9.37 6.07
CA PRO A 99 -13.90 -9.75 7.33
C PRO A 99 -12.43 -9.31 7.38
N ILE A 100 -11.97 -8.98 8.58
CA ILE A 100 -10.53 -8.84 8.85
C ILE A 100 -9.94 -10.26 8.84
N PRO A 101 -8.91 -10.55 8.03
CA PRO A 101 -8.24 -11.84 8.02
C PRO A 101 -7.59 -12.15 9.37
N PRO A 102 -7.48 -13.43 9.73
CA PRO A 102 -6.83 -13.87 10.98
C PRO A 102 -5.32 -13.61 11.01
#